data_AF-A0AAV4KA15-F1
#
_entry.id   AF-A0AAV4KA15-F1
#
_cell.length_a   1.000
_cell.length_b   1.000
_cell.length_c   1.000
_cell.angle_alpha   90.00
_cell.angle_beta   90.00
_cell.angle_gamma   90.00
#
_symmetry.space_group_name_H-M   'P 1'
#
loop_
_entity.id
_entity.type
_entity.pdbx_description
1 polymer ?
#
loop_
_entity_poly.entity_id
_entity_poly.type
_entity_poly.pdbx_seq_one_letter_code
_entity_poly.pdbx_strand_id
1 'polypeptide(L)'
;MFPNPAKQTVMELSRVKKPTKISVCGVTITADSNTYSYQAKDISTLSRIFGGYGMGWTFELLNIHNQGGKVGYSQAATVKIELPNGMLTQQVKVGGYFSGDLAAMSVMAVRANDGKLQPLLFNNQFREVLLDPASTKKVDIYIKTTNPIIWKRMSLDVRNSKMTFYKASPFPTK
;
A
#
# COMPACT_ATOMS: atom_id res chain seq x y z
N MET A 1 -42.73 6.05 8.03
CA MET A 1 -41.82 6.67 7.05
C MET A 1 -40.41 6.49 7.61
N PHE A 2 -39.53 5.73 6.94
CA PHE A 2 -38.14 5.58 7.40
C PHE A 2 -37.41 6.92 7.20
N PRO A 3 -36.59 7.38 8.16
CA PRO A 3 -35.84 8.62 7.99
C PRO A 3 -34.95 8.49 6.76
N ASN A 4 -34.96 9.50 5.89
CA ASN A 4 -34.01 9.56 4.79
C ASN A 4 -32.60 9.47 5.39
N PRO A 5 -31.76 8.53 4.91
CA PRO A 5 -30.40 8.42 5.41
C PRO A 5 -29.70 9.77 5.23
N ALA A 6 -28.96 10.19 6.26
CA ALA A 6 -28.17 11.41 6.20
C ALA A 6 -27.30 11.38 4.93
N LYS A 7 -27.20 12.51 4.22
CA LYS A 7 -26.34 12.64 3.04
C LYS A 7 -24.92 12.21 3.40
N GLN A 8 -24.49 11.05 2.92
CA GLN A 8 -23.13 10.58 3.11
C GLN A 8 -22.22 11.37 2.16
N THR A 9 -21.19 12.01 2.73
CA THR A 9 -20.13 12.63 1.92
C THR A 9 -18.99 11.63 1.84
N VAL A 10 -18.73 11.10 0.65
CA VAL A 10 -17.58 10.23 0.39
C VAL A 10 -16.36 11.11 0.13
N MET A 11 -15.31 10.96 0.94
CA MET A 11 -14.03 11.62 0.73
C MET A 11 -13.00 10.65 0.15
N GLU A 12 -12.65 10.84 -1.12
CA GLU A 12 -11.54 10.12 -1.72
C GLU A 12 -10.20 10.75 -1.30
N LEU A 13 -9.50 10.11 -0.36
CA LEU A 13 -8.21 10.60 0.18
C LEU A 13 -7.14 10.80 -0.90
N SER A 14 -7.18 10.00 -1.97
CA SER A 14 -6.32 10.12 -3.15
C SER A 14 -6.45 11.48 -3.85
N ARG A 15 -7.62 12.12 -3.78
CA ARG A 15 -7.93 13.41 -4.45
C ARG A 15 -7.80 14.64 -3.56
N VAL A 16 -7.61 14.46 -2.25
CA VAL A 16 -7.43 15.57 -1.31
C VAL A 16 -6.18 16.39 -1.67
N LYS A 17 -6.32 17.70 -1.91
CA LYS A 17 -5.17 18.58 -2.21
C LYS A 17 -4.73 19.42 -1.02
N LYS A 18 -5.66 19.76 -0.12
CA LYS A 18 -5.38 20.58 1.06
C LYS A 18 -5.11 19.68 2.27
N PRO A 19 -4.14 20.04 3.14
CA PRO A 19 -3.90 19.29 4.37
C PRO A 19 -5.19 19.10 5.16
N THR A 20 -5.53 17.84 5.40
CA THR A 20 -6.75 17.42 6.09
C THR A 20 -6.36 16.41 7.16
N LYS A 21 -6.94 16.53 8.35
CA LYS A 21 -6.75 15.61 9.47
C LYS A 21 -8.11 15.23 10.05
N ILE A 22 -8.38 13.93 10.13
CA ILE A 22 -9.63 13.37 10.63
C ILE A 22 -9.28 12.26 11.61
N SER A 23 -9.97 12.17 12.74
CA SER A 23 -9.82 11.06 13.69
C SER A 23 -11.13 10.29 13.77
N VAL A 24 -11.10 8.98 13.49
CA VAL A 24 -12.27 8.09 13.53
C VAL A 24 -11.87 6.80 14.24
N CYS A 25 -12.63 6.40 15.27
CA CYS A 25 -12.44 5.12 15.98
C CYS A 25 -10.98 4.85 16.41
N GLY A 26 -10.26 5.87 16.89
CA GLY A 26 -8.87 5.73 17.34
C GLY A 26 -7.82 5.69 16.22
N VAL A 27 -8.23 5.94 14.97
CA VAL A 27 -7.34 6.08 13.81
C VAL A 27 -7.31 7.53 13.38
N THR A 28 -6.11 8.11 13.32
CA THR A 28 -5.88 9.41 12.73
C THR A 28 -5.54 9.24 11.26
N ILE A 29 -6.37 9.82 10.41
CA ILE A 29 -6.19 9.93 8.96
C ILE A 29 -5.65 11.33 8.67
N THR A 30 -4.52 11.41 7.98
CA THR A 30 -4.01 12.67 7.43
C THR A 30 -3.86 12.55 5.93
N ALA A 31 -4.25 13.58 5.18
CA ALA A 31 -4.09 13.60 3.73
C ALA A 31 -3.70 15.00 3.26
N ASP A 32 -2.83 15.06 2.26
CA ASP A 32 -2.38 16.29 1.59
C ASP A 32 -2.19 16.03 0.08
N SER A 33 -1.57 16.98 -0.62
CA SER A 33 -1.33 16.88 -2.06
C SER A 33 -0.40 15.73 -2.48
N ASN A 34 0.41 15.21 -1.56
CA ASN A 34 1.47 14.25 -1.85
C ASN A 34 1.17 12.87 -1.26
N THR A 35 0.53 12.83 -0.09
CA THR A 35 0.36 11.61 0.69
C THR A 35 -1.01 11.52 1.34
N TYR A 36 -1.36 10.31 1.74
CA TYR A 36 -2.38 10.08 2.75
C TYR A 36 -1.88 8.99 3.69
N SER A 37 -2.15 9.11 4.98
CA SER A 37 -1.66 8.19 5.99
C SER A 37 -2.68 7.89 7.06
N TYR A 38 -2.54 6.70 7.63
CA TYR A 38 -3.34 6.17 8.72
C TYR A 38 -2.40 5.91 9.88
N GLN A 39 -2.71 6.48 11.04
CA GLN A 39 -1.98 6.24 12.28
C GLN A 39 -2.95 5.71 13.32
N ALA A 40 -2.56 4.63 14.00
CA ALA A 40 -3.34 4.05 15.09
C ALA A 40 -2.48 3.92 16.35
N LYS A 41 -3.10 3.50 17.46
CA LYS A 41 -2.39 3.23 18.72
C LYS A 41 -1.35 2.12 18.57
N ASP A 42 -1.66 1.10 17.78
CA ASP A 42 -0.81 -0.05 17.54
C ASP A 42 -0.97 -0.60 16.10
N ILE A 43 0.03 -1.34 15.66
CA ILE A 43 0.10 -1.92 14.31
C ILE A 43 -0.99 -2.99 14.07
N SER A 44 -1.48 -3.62 15.15
CA SER A 44 -2.54 -4.64 15.06
C SER A 44 -3.88 -4.01 14.68
N THR A 45 -4.12 -2.78 15.12
CA THR A 45 -5.30 -1.98 14.73
C THR A 45 -5.28 -1.69 13.23
N LEU A 46 -4.14 -1.29 12.68
CA LEU A 46 -3.99 -1.14 11.23
C LEU A 46 -4.17 -2.48 10.50
N SER A 47 -3.64 -3.58 11.04
CA SER A 47 -3.82 -4.93 10.48
C SER A 47 -5.28 -5.35 10.40
N ARG A 48 -6.08 -5.04 11.41
CA ARG A 48 -7.53 -5.32 11.43
C ARG A 48 -8.28 -4.51 10.37
N ILE A 49 -7.93 -3.24 10.20
CA ILE A 49 -8.58 -2.34 9.21
C ILE A 49 -8.28 -2.80 7.78
N PHE A 50 -7.05 -3.27 7.53
CA PHE A 50 -6.57 -3.51 6.17
C PHE A 50 -6.42 -4.99 5.78
N GLY A 51 -6.68 -5.97 6.66
CA GLY A 51 -6.68 -7.36 6.20
C GLY A 51 -6.81 -8.47 7.24
N GLY A 52 -7.43 -8.23 8.41
CA GLY A 52 -7.87 -9.26 9.36
C GLY A 52 -6.75 -10.04 10.08
N TYR A 53 -5.91 -10.77 9.34
CA TYR A 53 -4.78 -11.61 9.79
C TYR A 53 -3.43 -11.22 9.15
N GLY A 54 -3.40 -10.16 8.37
CA GLY A 54 -2.21 -9.54 7.78
C GLY A 54 -2.61 -8.21 7.17
N MET A 55 -1.66 -7.33 6.91
CA MET A 55 -1.97 -6.07 6.23
C MET A 55 -1.94 -6.27 4.73
N GLY A 56 -3.12 -6.30 4.10
CA GLY A 56 -3.27 -6.32 2.66
C GLY A 56 -3.49 -4.91 2.12
N TRP A 57 -2.75 -4.53 1.08
CA TRP A 57 -2.97 -3.27 0.38
C TRP A 57 -3.06 -3.44 -1.10
N THR A 58 -4.15 -2.91 -1.64
CA THR A 58 -4.37 -2.84 -3.07
C THR A 58 -3.89 -1.49 -3.58
N PHE A 59 -2.83 -1.51 -4.38
CA PHE A 59 -2.51 -0.39 -5.25
C PHE A 59 -3.47 -0.44 -6.44
N GLU A 60 -4.40 0.50 -6.46
CA GLU A 60 -5.22 0.72 -7.64
C GLU A 60 -4.36 1.33 -8.76
N LEU A 61 -4.15 0.62 -9.85
CA LEU A 61 -3.39 1.12 -11.00
C LEU A 61 -4.40 1.47 -12.10
N LEU A 62 -4.85 2.72 -12.07
CA LEU A 62 -5.81 3.25 -13.04
C LEU A 62 -5.16 3.40 -14.43
N ASN A 63 -5.95 3.21 -15.49
CA ASN A 63 -5.62 3.52 -16.89
C ASN A 63 -4.53 2.66 -17.57
N ILE A 64 -4.27 1.44 -17.10
CA ILE A 64 -3.26 0.58 -17.72
C ILE A 64 -3.58 0.19 -19.18
N HIS A 65 -4.87 0.17 -19.53
CA HIS A 65 -5.33 -0.25 -20.87
C HIS A 65 -5.64 0.92 -21.83
N ASN A 66 -5.16 2.13 -21.56
CA ASN A 66 -5.52 3.29 -22.39
C ASN A 66 -4.74 3.38 -23.73
N GLN A 67 -4.41 2.23 -24.33
CA GLN A 67 -3.96 2.15 -25.72
C GLN A 67 -5.16 1.74 -26.59
N GLY A 68 -5.74 2.70 -27.32
CA GLY A 68 -6.72 2.43 -28.38
C GLY A 68 -8.18 2.79 -28.08
N GLY A 69 -8.48 3.68 -27.14
CA GLY A 69 -9.83 4.26 -26.98
C GLY A 69 -10.87 3.37 -26.32
N LYS A 70 -10.48 2.21 -25.77
CA LYS A 70 -11.34 1.39 -24.91
C LYS A 70 -11.20 1.84 -23.46
N VAL A 71 -12.32 1.94 -22.75
CA VAL A 71 -12.39 2.30 -21.32
C VAL A 71 -11.47 1.35 -20.54
N GLY A 72 -10.42 1.89 -19.93
CA GLY A 72 -9.41 1.10 -19.23
C GLY A 72 -9.99 0.39 -18.00
N TYR A 73 -9.71 -0.89 -17.85
CA TYR A 73 -9.99 -1.61 -16.61
C TYR A 73 -9.06 -1.08 -15.50
N SER A 74 -9.63 -0.81 -14.32
CA SER A 74 -8.84 -0.65 -13.10
C SER A 74 -8.29 -2.02 -12.73
N GLN A 75 -6.97 -2.17 -12.76
CA GLN A 75 -6.31 -3.37 -12.25
C GLN A 75 -5.67 -3.08 -10.90
N ALA A 76 -5.73 -4.08 -10.03
CA ALA A 76 -5.36 -3.99 -8.62
C ALA A 76 -4.09 -4.83 -8.39
N ALA A 77 -3.01 -4.19 -7.95
CA ALA A 77 -1.85 -4.90 -7.42
C ALA A 77 -2.01 -5.02 -5.91
N THR A 78 -2.17 -6.24 -5.40
CA THR A 78 -2.32 -6.45 -3.96
C THR A 78 -0.98 -6.83 -3.36
N VAL A 79 -0.52 -6.10 -2.35
CA VAL A 79 0.65 -6.45 -1.55
C VAL A 79 0.18 -6.88 -0.18
N LYS A 80 0.64 -8.04 0.26
CA LYS A 80 0.35 -8.56 1.60
C LYS A 80 1.62 -8.45 2.44
N ILE A 81 1.52 -7.74 3.56
CA ILE A 81 2.50 -7.77 4.64
C ILE A 81 1.88 -8.61 5.75
N GLU A 82 2.37 -9.83 5.90
CA GLU A 82 2.01 -10.66 7.04
C GLU A 82 2.87 -10.22 8.22
N LEU A 83 2.25 -9.48 9.13
CA LEU A 83 2.84 -9.21 10.43
C LEU A 83 2.49 -10.36 11.36
N PRO A 84 3.46 -10.94 12.08
CA PRO A 84 3.17 -11.97 13.06
C PRO A 84 2.28 -11.38 14.17
N ASN A 85 1.03 -11.83 14.26
CA ASN A 85 0.19 -11.54 15.41
C ASN A 85 0.75 -12.27 16.63
N GLY A 86 1.22 -11.55 17.63
CA GLY A 86 1.43 -12.06 18.99
C GLY A 86 2.49 -13.18 19.17
N MET A 87 3.16 -13.63 18.12
CA MET A 87 4.26 -14.59 18.19
C MET A 87 5.51 -13.96 17.58
N LEU A 88 6.39 -13.46 18.45
CA LEU A 88 7.66 -12.77 18.17
C LEU A 88 8.71 -13.62 17.41
N THR A 89 8.30 -14.66 16.68
CA THR A 89 9.19 -15.69 16.11
C THR A 89 9.00 -15.95 14.61
N GLN A 90 8.02 -15.34 13.95
CA GLN A 90 7.76 -15.57 12.53
C GLN A 90 8.13 -14.34 11.70
N GLN A 91 8.91 -14.55 10.64
CA GLN A 91 9.43 -13.49 9.76
C GLN A 91 8.30 -12.61 9.21
N VAL A 92 8.55 -11.30 9.06
CA VAL A 92 7.62 -10.44 8.33
C VAL A 92 7.72 -10.82 6.86
N LYS A 93 6.66 -11.45 6.36
CA LYS A 93 6.58 -11.91 4.98
C LYS A 93 5.91 -10.84 4.15
N VAL A 94 6.63 -10.34 3.15
CA VAL A 94 6.11 -9.39 2.17
C VAL A 94 5.97 -10.12 0.85
N GLY A 95 4.76 -10.15 0.32
CA GLY A 95 4.42 -10.79 -0.93
C GLY A 95 3.52 -9.91 -1.80
N GLY A 96 3.54 -10.15 -3.09
CA GLY A 96 2.71 -9.47 -4.08
C GLY A 96 1.78 -10.43 -4.80
N TYR A 97 0.62 -9.94 -5.21
CA TYR A 97 -0.31 -10.63 -6.09
C TYR A 97 -0.77 -9.69 -7.21
N PHE A 98 -0.70 -10.17 -8.44
CA PHE A 98 -1.19 -9.48 -9.63
C PHE A 98 -2.06 -10.41 -10.47
N SER A 99 -3.04 -9.82 -11.16
CA SER A 99 -3.78 -10.50 -12.22
C SER A 99 -3.08 -10.36 -13.57
N GLY A 100 -2.85 -11.47 -14.27
CA GLY A 100 -2.55 -11.51 -15.71
C GLY A 100 -1.40 -10.61 -16.19
N ASP A 101 -1.62 -9.91 -17.30
CA ASP A 101 -0.64 -9.09 -18.03
C ASP A 101 0.03 -7.99 -17.18
N LEU A 102 -0.59 -7.61 -16.06
CA LEU A 102 -0.03 -6.59 -15.17
C LEU A 102 1.28 -7.02 -14.51
N ALA A 103 1.45 -8.32 -14.24
CA ALA A 103 2.70 -8.86 -13.71
C ALA A 103 3.87 -8.72 -14.71
N ALA A 104 3.58 -8.81 -16.02
CA ALA A 104 4.59 -8.68 -17.07
C ALA A 104 5.09 -7.24 -17.25
N MET A 105 4.27 -6.24 -16.91
CA MET A 105 4.58 -4.82 -17.07
C MET A 105 4.88 -4.09 -15.75
N SER A 106 5.02 -4.83 -14.64
CA SER A 106 5.24 -4.25 -13.31
C SER A 106 6.53 -4.74 -12.68
N VAL A 107 7.16 -3.85 -11.93
CA VAL A 107 8.23 -4.18 -10.99
C VAL A 107 7.77 -3.78 -9.60
N MET A 108 7.90 -4.70 -8.65
CA MET A 108 7.70 -4.40 -7.25
C MET A 108 8.94 -4.71 -6.45
N ALA A 109 9.20 -3.89 -5.45
CA ALA A 109 10.27 -4.12 -4.52
C ALA A 109 9.92 -3.63 -3.13
N VAL A 110 10.61 -4.20 -2.16
CA VAL A 110 10.51 -3.83 -0.76
C VAL A 110 11.87 -3.38 -0.24
N ARG A 111 11.85 -2.45 0.70
CA ARG A 111 13.03 -1.99 1.43
C ARG A 111 12.70 -1.89 2.90
N ALA A 112 13.48 -2.53 3.75
CA ALA A 112 13.36 -2.43 5.20
C ALA A 112 14.44 -1.51 5.77
N ASN A 113 14.09 -0.63 6.72
CA ASN A 113 15.02 0.23 7.46
C ASN A 113 16.03 1.01 6.59
N ASP A 114 15.62 1.48 5.41
CA ASP A 114 16.47 2.15 4.42
C ASP A 114 17.65 1.27 3.89
N GLY A 115 17.56 -0.05 4.05
CA GLY A 115 18.52 -1.01 3.51
C GLY A 115 18.42 -1.23 1.99
N LYS A 116 18.95 -2.36 1.52
CA LYS A 116 18.93 -2.70 0.08
C LYS A 116 17.50 -2.95 -0.41
N LEU A 117 17.22 -2.50 -1.63
CA LEU A 117 15.98 -2.80 -2.33
C LEU A 117 15.93 -4.29 -2.72
N GLN A 118 14.87 -5.00 -2.33
CA GLN A 118 14.68 -6.42 -2.60
C GLN A 118 13.49 -6.62 -3.54
N PRO A 119 13.63 -7.35 -4.66
CA PRO A 119 12.55 -7.52 -5.62
C PRO A 119 11.45 -8.44 -5.05
N LEU A 120 10.20 -7.99 -5.17
CA LEU A 120 9.00 -8.79 -4.91
C LEU A 120 8.38 -9.33 -6.20
N LEU A 121 8.47 -8.53 -7.28
CA LEU A 121 8.11 -8.92 -8.64
C LEU A 121 9.14 -8.31 -9.58
N PHE A 122 9.84 -9.16 -10.34
CA PHE A 122 10.76 -8.74 -11.39
C PHE A 122 10.80 -9.80 -12.47
N ASN A 123 10.81 -9.40 -13.74
CA ASN A 123 10.77 -10.31 -14.89
C ASN A 123 9.67 -11.39 -14.79
N ASN A 124 8.45 -10.97 -14.41
CA ASN A 124 7.29 -11.84 -14.23
C ASN A 124 7.47 -12.96 -13.17
N GLN A 125 8.48 -12.84 -12.29
CA GLN A 125 8.71 -13.78 -11.20
C GLN A 125 8.41 -13.13 -9.85
N PHE A 126 7.56 -13.78 -9.07
CA PHE A 126 7.30 -13.40 -7.69
C PHE A 126 8.36 -13.97 -6.75
N ARG A 127 8.77 -13.15 -5.80
CA ARG A 127 9.65 -13.56 -4.71
C ARG A 127 9.09 -13.02 -3.41
N GLU A 128 9.02 -13.89 -2.43
CA GLU A 128 8.72 -13.48 -1.07
C GLU A 128 9.98 -12.91 -0.45
N VAL A 129 9.81 -11.83 0.30
CA VAL A 129 10.88 -11.24 1.10
C VAL A 129 10.55 -11.44 2.55
N LEU A 130 11.50 -12.04 3.26
CA LEU A 130 11.41 -12.34 4.68
C LEU A 130 12.25 -11.31 5.42
N LEU A 131 11.61 -10.52 6.28
CA LEU A 131 12.27 -9.51 7.10
C LEU A 131 12.27 -9.97 8.56
N ASP A 132 13.35 -9.66 9.26
CA ASP A 132 13.45 -9.94 10.69
C ASP A 132 12.55 -8.97 11.48
N PRO A 133 11.53 -9.46 12.21
CA PRO A 133 10.61 -8.62 12.97
C PRO A 133 11.31 -7.86 14.09
N ALA A 134 12.38 -8.38 14.67
CA ALA A 134 13.08 -7.75 15.80
C ALA A 134 13.79 -6.46 15.37
N SER A 135 14.33 -6.44 14.15
CA SER A 135 15.06 -5.30 13.62
C SER A 135 14.22 -4.40 12.69
N THR A 136 13.09 -4.87 12.16
CA THR A 136 12.27 -4.11 11.19
C THR A 136 11.47 -2.98 11.85
N LYS A 137 11.91 -1.74 11.65
CA LYS A 137 11.24 -0.51 12.13
C LYS A 137 10.36 0.10 11.06
N LYS A 138 10.77 -0.01 9.80
CA LYS A 138 10.09 0.58 8.64
C LYS A 138 10.17 -0.35 7.44
N VAL A 139 9.08 -0.43 6.69
CA VAL A 139 8.97 -1.16 5.42
C VAL A 139 8.45 -0.22 4.36
N ASP A 140 9.24 0.03 3.32
CA ASP A 140 8.82 0.73 2.12
C ASP A 140 8.54 -0.29 1.01
N ILE A 141 7.36 -0.21 0.39
CA ILE A 141 6.99 -0.99 -0.79
C ILE A 141 6.85 -0.04 -1.97
N TYR A 142 7.48 -0.41 -3.07
CA TYR A 142 7.47 0.33 -4.31
C TYR A 142 6.86 -0.51 -5.41
N ILE A 143 6.07 0.16 -6.26
CA ILE A 143 5.56 -0.41 -7.49
C ILE A 143 5.80 0.57 -8.64
N LYS A 144 6.32 0.02 -9.73
CA LYS A 144 6.51 0.69 -11.02
C LYS A 144 5.78 -0.11 -12.08
N THR A 145 5.04 0.57 -12.95
CA THR A 145 4.58 0.00 -14.23
C THR A 145 5.38 0.58 -15.39
N THR A 146 5.45 -0.14 -16.52
CA THR A 146 6.16 0.31 -17.73
C THR A 146 5.26 1.00 -18.74
N ASN A 147 3.96 0.70 -18.78
CA ASN A 147 3.02 1.32 -19.71
C ASN A 147 1.56 1.29 -19.19
N PRO A 148 0.95 2.44 -18.85
CA PRO A 148 1.58 3.74 -18.66
C PRO A 148 2.55 3.68 -17.48
N ILE A 149 3.50 4.61 -17.41
CA ILE A 149 4.45 4.66 -16.29
C ILE A 149 3.73 5.24 -15.05
N ILE A 150 3.47 4.37 -14.08
CA ILE A 150 2.90 4.72 -12.77
C ILE A 150 3.92 4.37 -11.71
N TRP A 151 4.07 5.27 -10.74
CA TRP A 151 4.94 5.06 -9.59
C TRP A 151 4.16 5.25 -8.29
N LYS A 152 4.10 4.20 -7.49
CA LYS A 152 3.50 4.30 -6.15
C LYS A 152 4.45 3.74 -5.10
N ARG A 153 4.33 4.32 -3.91
CA ARG A 153 5.02 3.88 -2.71
C ARG A 153 4.02 3.80 -1.57
N MET A 154 4.17 2.77 -0.75
CA MET A 154 3.58 2.71 0.57
C MET A 154 4.71 2.52 1.58
N SER A 155 4.62 3.23 2.71
CA SER A 155 5.56 3.13 3.80
C SER A 155 4.79 2.71 5.05
N LEU A 156 5.23 1.64 5.67
CA LEU A 156 4.80 1.22 6.98
C LEU A 156 5.88 1.55 8.01
N ASP A 157 5.57 2.43 8.94
CA ASP A 157 6.35 2.66 10.15
C ASP A 157 5.77 1.80 11.28
N VAL A 158 6.48 0.71 11.58
CA VAL A 158 6.07 -0.29 12.56
C VAL A 158 6.11 0.31 13.97
N ARG A 159 7.10 1.17 14.26
CA ARG A 159 7.27 1.76 15.59
C ARG A 159 6.18 2.77 15.91
N ASN A 160 5.84 3.61 14.94
CA ASN A 160 4.84 4.65 15.11
C ASN A 160 3.43 4.21 14.73
N SER A 161 3.24 2.93 14.39
CA SER A 161 1.96 2.37 13.95
C SER A 161 1.28 3.24 12.90
N LYS A 162 2.08 3.63 11.90
CA LYS A 162 1.69 4.59 10.87
C LYS A 162 1.95 4.00 9.51
N MET A 163 0.95 4.03 8.65
CA MET A 163 1.10 3.71 7.25
C MET A 163 0.86 4.96 6.41
N THR A 164 1.76 5.21 5.46
CA THR A 164 1.71 6.34 4.53
C THR A 164 1.69 5.84 3.10
N PHE A 165 0.77 6.37 2.30
CA PHE A 165 0.70 6.16 0.87
C PHE A 165 1.12 7.43 0.15
N TYR A 166 1.94 7.26 -0.87
CA TYR A 166 2.39 8.34 -1.72
C TYR A 166 1.58 8.33 -3.01
N LYS A 167 0.99 9.48 -3.37
CA LYS A 167 0.18 9.65 -4.58
C LYS A 167 1.04 9.54 -5.84
N ALA A 168 2.27 10.02 -5.76
CA ALA A 168 3.35 9.78 -6.71
C ALA A 168 4.67 9.65 -5.95
N SER A 169 5.48 8.65 -6.26
CA SER A 169 6.81 8.50 -5.67
C SER A 169 7.72 7.75 -6.64
N PRO A 170 8.82 8.35 -7.13
CA PRO A 170 9.75 7.67 -8.02
C PRO A 170 10.28 6.38 -7.40
N PHE A 171 10.46 5.35 -8.22
CA PHE A 171 11.10 4.12 -7.76
C PHE A 171 12.59 4.38 -7.51
N PRO A 172 13.15 3.87 -6.40
CA PRO A 172 14.57 4.02 -6.10
C PRO A 172 15.42 3.34 -7.18
N THR A 173 16.48 4.02 -7.60
CA THR A 173 17.46 3.45 -8.53
C THR A 173 18.54 2.61 -7.83
N LYS A 174 18.56 2.61 -6.49
CA LYS A 174 19.52 1.91 -5.62
C LYS A 174 18.80 1.28 -4.43
#